data_AF-A0A926ZJZ9-F1
#
_entry.id   AF-A0A926ZJZ9-F1
#
_cell.length_a   1.000
_cell.length_b   1.000
_cell.length_c   1.000
_cell.angle_alpha   90.00
_cell.angle_beta   90.00
_cell.angle_gamma   90.00
#
_symmetry.space_group_name_H-M   'P 1'
#
loop_
_entity.id
_entity.type
_entity.pdbx_description
1 polymer ?
#
loop_
_entity_poly.entity_id
_entity_poly.type
_entity_poly.pdbx_seq_one_letter_code
_entity_poly.pdbx_strand_id
1 'polypeptide(L)'
;MKPETEQLLGTLEVLLWHPSRIFVWETEVQGELNVWNLAIAQGFVSLTDVDVAIAHWQSVERWGTPTDQSKNDYEYAPPRNEREDEWNAEIEAKRFESYQQLSQLIKAELRDLQAFRLSIPKVNDSYFDRHRPNYCFYIIIGKTDDGNWLCLSQTVPDQVSYRRSKERKFELAEATDIKLDLQSKIHSIISELPPITLYGYYYGDYNYTYEHQIVYAIANKKAVAIKVALQSAGMLIVEKTNVGYRSKEYNHIPKLNEFFNTKLGEKAIYNLSFWDIGYYYEIGQTPTGDWLGVRSLLEFEYNP
;
A
#
# COMPACT_ATOMS: atom_id res chain seq x y z
N MET A 1 -25.40 -0.29 -13.48
CA MET A 1 -24.52 0.09 -14.59
C MET A 1 -25.31 0.72 -15.72
N LYS A 2 -24.77 1.71 -16.43
CA LYS A 2 -25.44 2.31 -17.60
C LYS A 2 -25.23 1.42 -18.84
N PRO A 3 -26.20 1.35 -19.79
CA PRO A 3 -26.10 0.46 -20.96
C PRO A 3 -24.84 0.67 -21.82
N GLU A 4 -24.34 1.91 -21.91
CA GLU A 4 -23.11 2.20 -22.62
C GLU A 4 -21.87 1.59 -21.93
N THR A 5 -21.80 1.67 -20.60
CA THR A 5 -20.75 1.02 -19.80
C THR A 5 -20.81 -0.51 -19.98
N GLU A 6 -22.01 -1.11 -19.99
CA GLU A 6 -22.19 -2.55 -20.21
C GLU A 6 -21.69 -3.00 -21.60
N GLN A 7 -21.93 -2.20 -22.64
CA GLN A 7 -21.42 -2.50 -23.98
C GLN A 7 -19.87 -2.41 -24.05
N LEU A 8 -19.28 -1.42 -23.38
CA LEU A 8 -17.83 -1.29 -23.28
C LEU A 8 -17.22 -2.46 -22.49
N LEU A 9 -17.87 -2.89 -21.41
CA LEU A 9 -17.50 -4.07 -20.63
C LEU A 9 -17.51 -5.33 -21.49
N GLY A 10 -18.60 -5.60 -22.21
CA GLY A 10 -18.68 -6.77 -23.10
C GLY A 10 -17.63 -6.76 -24.22
N THR A 11 -17.24 -5.57 -24.69
CA THR A 11 -16.12 -5.43 -25.63
C THR A 11 -14.79 -5.81 -24.98
N LEU A 12 -14.55 -5.33 -23.75
CA LEU A 12 -13.35 -5.64 -22.99
C LEU A 12 -13.24 -7.14 -22.66
N GLU A 13 -14.36 -7.79 -22.36
CA GLU A 13 -14.46 -9.24 -22.15
C GLU A 13 -14.00 -10.04 -23.36
N VAL A 14 -14.34 -9.61 -24.58
CA VAL A 14 -13.90 -10.26 -25.81
C VAL A 14 -12.41 -10.00 -26.10
N LEU A 15 -11.90 -8.82 -25.73
CA LEU A 15 -10.50 -8.46 -25.96
C LEU A 15 -9.53 -9.12 -24.97
N LEU A 16 -10.01 -9.51 -23.78
CA LEU A 16 -9.22 -10.18 -22.75
C LEU A 16 -9.46 -11.69 -22.75
N TRP A 17 -8.39 -12.46 -22.85
CA TRP A 17 -8.47 -13.92 -22.72
C TRP A 17 -8.93 -14.37 -21.33
N HIS A 18 -8.65 -13.58 -20.29
CA HIS A 18 -8.95 -13.91 -18.89
C HIS A 18 -9.95 -12.92 -18.28
N PRO A 19 -11.26 -13.23 -18.28
CA PRO A 19 -12.29 -12.35 -17.71
C PRO A 19 -12.08 -12.01 -16.23
N SER A 20 -11.38 -12.87 -15.47
CA SER A 20 -11.05 -12.64 -14.05
C SER A 20 -10.14 -11.43 -13.80
N ARG A 21 -9.51 -10.90 -14.87
CA ARG A 21 -8.67 -9.70 -14.85
C ARG A 21 -9.45 -8.43 -15.18
N ILE A 22 -10.73 -8.51 -15.46
CA ILE A 22 -11.54 -7.33 -15.74
C ILE A 22 -11.80 -6.57 -14.45
N PHE A 23 -11.72 -5.24 -14.54
CA PHE A 23 -12.06 -4.33 -13.47
C PHE A 23 -13.15 -3.36 -13.92
N VAL A 24 -14.15 -3.19 -13.08
CA VAL A 24 -15.23 -2.20 -13.24
C VAL A 24 -15.39 -1.46 -11.93
N TRP A 25 -15.61 -0.15 -12.02
CA TRP A 25 -15.99 0.72 -10.91
C TRP A 25 -17.20 1.56 -11.33
N GLU A 26 -18.35 1.28 -10.73
CA GLU A 26 -19.58 2.02 -10.98
C GLU A 26 -19.64 3.24 -10.07
N THR A 27 -19.43 4.43 -10.62
CA THR A 27 -19.29 5.66 -9.82
C THR A 27 -20.57 6.00 -9.06
N GLU A 28 -21.74 5.70 -9.62
CA GLU A 28 -23.04 5.93 -8.95
C GLU A 28 -23.29 5.00 -7.76
N VAL A 29 -22.70 3.80 -7.76
CA VAL A 29 -22.88 2.79 -6.69
C VAL A 29 -21.77 2.87 -5.66
N GLN A 30 -20.52 3.06 -6.12
CA GLN A 30 -19.32 2.95 -5.30
C GLN A 30 -18.72 4.32 -4.94
N GLY A 31 -19.28 5.41 -5.48
CA GLY A 31 -18.77 6.77 -5.30
C GLY A 31 -17.53 7.08 -6.13
N GLU A 32 -16.86 8.19 -5.81
CA GLU A 32 -15.62 8.60 -6.50
C GLU A 32 -14.54 7.52 -6.38
N LEU A 33 -13.92 7.15 -7.50
CA LEU A 33 -12.77 6.26 -7.49
C LEU A 33 -11.55 6.97 -6.90
N ASN A 34 -11.06 6.44 -5.78
CA ASN A 34 -9.77 6.79 -5.21
C ASN A 34 -9.17 5.54 -4.55
N VAL A 35 -7.89 5.58 -4.19
CA VAL A 35 -7.19 4.42 -3.62
C VAL A 35 -7.87 3.86 -2.37
N TRP A 36 -8.45 4.73 -1.54
CA TRP A 36 -9.07 4.31 -0.29
C TRP A 36 -10.37 3.55 -0.54
N ASN A 37 -11.25 4.10 -1.39
CA ASN A 37 -12.47 3.43 -1.79
C ASN A 37 -12.17 2.12 -2.52
N LEU A 38 -11.15 2.11 -3.39
CA LEU A 38 -10.67 0.89 -4.06
C LEU A 38 -10.23 -0.17 -3.04
N ALA A 39 -9.41 0.19 -2.06
CA ALA A 39 -8.91 -0.73 -1.05
C ALA A 39 -10.05 -1.31 -0.19
N ILE A 40 -11.04 -0.51 0.19
CA ILE A 40 -12.24 -0.98 0.89
C ILE A 40 -13.04 -1.95 0.01
N ALA A 41 -13.33 -1.59 -1.23
CA ALA A 41 -14.15 -2.40 -2.13
C ALA A 41 -13.50 -3.75 -2.49
N GLN A 42 -12.17 -3.80 -2.54
CA GLN A 42 -11.42 -5.04 -2.76
C GLN A 42 -11.23 -5.87 -1.47
N GLY A 43 -11.75 -5.40 -0.33
CA GLY A 43 -11.63 -6.09 0.96
C GLY A 43 -10.22 -6.01 1.58
N PHE A 44 -9.37 -5.10 1.09
CA PHE A 44 -7.99 -4.98 1.56
C PHE A 44 -7.90 -4.37 2.96
N VAL A 45 -8.97 -3.73 3.43
CA VAL A 45 -9.00 -2.89 4.62
C VAL A 45 -9.94 -3.50 5.65
N SER A 46 -9.47 -3.61 6.89
CA SER A 46 -10.29 -3.95 8.06
C SER A 46 -9.99 -2.99 9.22
N LEU A 47 -11.01 -2.65 10.01
CA LEU A 47 -10.83 -1.83 11.22
C LEU A 47 -10.05 -2.59 12.29
N THR A 48 -9.25 -1.87 13.07
CA THR A 48 -8.53 -2.41 14.23
C THR A 48 -8.32 -1.31 15.27
N ASP A 49 -7.77 -1.69 16.43
CA ASP A 49 -7.38 -0.75 17.47
C ASP A 49 -6.03 -0.08 17.17
N VAL A 50 -5.91 1.18 17.59
CA VAL A 50 -4.67 1.98 17.50
C VAL A 50 -3.51 1.29 18.20
N ASP A 51 -3.76 0.72 19.37
CA ASP A 51 -2.72 0.02 20.15
C ASP A 51 -2.25 -1.25 19.45
N VAL A 52 -3.14 -1.95 18.72
CA VAL A 52 -2.77 -3.11 17.90
C VAL A 52 -1.88 -2.69 16.73
N ALA A 53 -2.19 -1.56 16.07
CA ALA A 53 -1.36 -1.03 15.00
C ALA A 53 0.05 -0.67 15.47
N ILE A 54 0.17 0.05 16.60
CA ILE A 54 1.46 0.44 17.18
C ILE A 54 2.25 -0.79 17.66
N ALA A 55 1.59 -1.73 18.33
CA ALA A 55 2.23 -2.97 18.76
C ALA A 55 2.73 -3.80 17.57
N HIS A 56 2.02 -3.77 16.44
CA HIS A 56 2.49 -4.43 15.22
C HIS A 56 3.72 -3.75 14.64
N TRP A 57 3.76 -2.42 14.56
CA TRP A 57 4.94 -1.68 14.09
C TRP A 57 6.18 -2.02 14.94
N GLN A 58 6.04 -2.01 16.27
CA GLN A 58 7.10 -2.44 17.19
C GLN A 58 7.52 -3.89 16.96
N SER A 59 6.56 -4.77 16.68
CA SER A 59 6.84 -6.19 16.46
C SER A 59 7.64 -6.41 15.18
N VAL A 60 7.28 -5.75 14.08
CA VAL A 60 8.02 -5.76 12.81
C VAL A 60 9.46 -5.30 13.01
N GLU A 61 9.63 -4.18 13.72
CA GLU A 61 10.96 -3.70 14.06
C GLU A 61 11.74 -4.71 14.88
N ARG A 62 11.13 -5.33 15.90
CA ARG A 62 11.77 -6.32 16.77
C ARG A 62 12.14 -7.61 16.03
N TRP A 63 11.29 -8.08 15.11
CA TRP A 63 11.56 -9.26 14.28
C TRP A 63 12.66 -9.02 13.25
N GLY A 64 12.87 -7.75 12.86
CA GLY A 64 13.81 -7.41 11.80
C GLY A 64 13.31 -7.84 10.41
N THR A 65 12.00 -8.06 10.22
CA THR A 65 11.34 -8.58 9.00
C THR A 65 9.85 -8.19 8.95
N PRO A 66 9.18 -8.35 7.79
CA PRO A 66 7.75 -8.11 7.64
C PRO A 66 6.86 -9.05 8.47
N THR A 67 7.34 -10.27 8.74
CA THR A 67 6.58 -11.37 9.37
C THR A 67 7.36 -12.02 10.51
N ASP A 68 6.62 -12.67 11.41
CA ASP A 68 7.15 -13.39 12.57
C ASP A 68 7.72 -14.76 12.18
N GLN A 69 9.05 -14.86 12.10
CA GLN A 69 9.75 -16.07 11.65
C GLN A 69 9.68 -17.23 12.64
N SER A 70 9.36 -16.95 13.90
CA SER A 70 9.15 -18.00 14.90
C SER A 70 7.98 -18.93 14.54
N LYS A 71 7.17 -18.54 13.56
CA LYS A 71 6.03 -19.31 13.03
C LYS A 71 6.35 -20.07 11.73
N ASN A 72 7.62 -20.46 11.54
CA ASN A 72 8.14 -21.26 10.41
C ASN A 72 8.12 -20.54 9.06
N ASP A 73 8.66 -19.32 9.03
CA ASP A 73 8.74 -18.49 7.81
C ASP A 73 10.20 -18.30 7.34
N TYR A 74 10.90 -19.41 7.13
CA TYR A 74 12.35 -19.44 6.86
C TYR A 74 12.76 -18.91 5.48
N GLU A 75 11.82 -18.57 4.60
CA GLU A 75 12.09 -18.06 3.24
C GLU A 75 12.67 -16.63 3.25
N TYR A 76 12.60 -15.94 4.40
CA TYR A 76 12.87 -14.50 4.49
C TYR A 76 14.02 -14.07 5.39
N ALA A 77 14.38 -14.78 6.46
CA ALA A 77 15.66 -14.61 7.17
C ALA A 77 15.72 -15.56 8.36
N PRO A 78 16.93 -15.98 8.80
CA PRO A 78 17.07 -16.69 10.07
C PRO A 78 16.57 -15.82 11.22
N PRO A 79 16.19 -16.38 12.39
CA PRO A 79 15.84 -15.60 13.57
C PRO A 79 16.86 -14.49 13.88
N ARG A 80 16.39 -13.34 14.40
CA ARG A 80 17.24 -12.14 14.56
C ARG A 80 18.49 -12.36 15.40
N ASN A 81 18.41 -13.21 16.42
CA ASN A 81 19.55 -13.60 17.28
C ASN A 81 20.65 -14.39 16.54
N GLU A 82 20.41 -14.81 15.30
CA GLU A 82 21.38 -15.47 14.42
C GLU A 82 21.94 -14.52 13.35
N ARG A 83 21.54 -13.24 13.35
CA ARG A 83 21.97 -12.22 12.39
C ARG A 83 23.06 -11.33 12.98
N GLU A 84 23.92 -10.83 12.11
CA GLU A 84 24.78 -9.69 12.43
C GLU A 84 23.97 -8.40 12.21
N ASP A 85 23.30 -7.91 13.25
CA ASP A 85 22.61 -6.62 13.20
C ASP A 85 22.91 -5.73 14.43
N GLU A 86 22.57 -4.45 14.32
CA GLU A 86 22.82 -3.46 15.37
C GLU A 86 21.78 -3.50 16.51
N TRP A 87 20.77 -4.37 16.42
CA TRP A 87 19.65 -4.37 17.35
C TRP A 87 20.05 -4.87 18.73
N ASN A 88 19.68 -4.10 19.74
CA ASN A 88 19.99 -4.41 21.13
C ASN A 88 18.90 -3.86 22.06
N ALA A 89 18.99 -4.21 23.34
CA ALA A 89 18.00 -3.84 24.35
C ALA A 89 17.86 -2.31 24.55
N GLU A 90 18.91 -1.53 24.32
CA GLU A 90 18.86 -0.07 24.42
C GLU A 90 18.05 0.54 23.26
N ILE A 91 18.27 0.06 22.03
CA ILE A 91 17.48 0.46 20.87
C ILE A 91 16.01 0.07 21.07
N GLU A 92 15.74 -1.16 21.49
CA GLU A 92 14.37 -1.63 21.74
C GLU A 92 13.65 -0.77 22.79
N ALA A 93 14.31 -0.47 23.92
CA ALA A 93 13.75 0.36 24.98
C ALA A 93 13.47 1.79 24.50
N LYS A 94 14.42 2.42 23.79
CA LYS A 94 14.25 3.77 23.26
C LYS A 94 13.08 3.85 22.28
N ARG A 95 13.01 2.91 21.34
CA ARG A 95 11.91 2.88 20.36
C ARG A 95 10.57 2.63 21.02
N PHE A 96 10.51 1.73 22.01
CA PHE A 96 9.32 1.51 22.82
C PHE A 96 8.82 2.82 23.46
N GLU A 97 9.70 3.59 24.09
CA GLU A 97 9.36 4.89 24.67
C GLU A 97 8.83 5.88 23.61
N SER A 98 9.50 6.01 22.46
CA SER A 98 9.05 6.90 21.38
C SER A 98 7.66 6.49 20.84
N TYR A 99 7.37 5.20 20.71
CA TYR A 99 6.04 4.73 20.32
C TYR A 99 4.97 5.00 21.40
N GLN A 100 5.32 4.93 22.70
CA GLN A 100 4.40 5.32 23.77
C GLN A 100 4.09 6.82 23.71
N GLN A 101 5.11 7.65 23.49
CA GLN A 101 4.93 9.10 23.31
C GLN A 101 4.05 9.39 22.09
N LEU A 102 4.30 8.71 20.97
CA LEU A 102 3.49 8.85 19.76
C LEU A 102 2.03 8.45 20.02
N SER A 103 1.80 7.31 20.68
CA SER A 103 0.46 6.82 21.02
C SER A 103 -0.30 7.82 21.90
N GLN A 104 0.35 8.34 22.94
CA GLN A 104 -0.23 9.34 23.84
C GLN A 104 -0.58 10.64 23.08
N LEU A 105 0.35 11.13 22.26
CA LEU A 105 0.15 12.35 21.48
C LEU A 105 -1.04 12.22 20.53
N ILE A 106 -1.10 11.16 19.71
CA ILE A 106 -2.17 11.01 18.72
C ILE A 106 -3.53 10.77 19.36
N LYS A 107 -3.58 10.09 20.52
CA LYS A 107 -4.83 9.88 21.27
C LYS A 107 -5.34 11.15 21.94
N ALA A 108 -4.44 12.04 22.35
CA ALA A 108 -4.80 13.31 22.99
C ALA A 108 -5.23 14.39 21.98
N GLU A 109 -4.55 14.46 20.83
CA GLU A 109 -4.65 15.59 19.90
C GLU A 109 -5.53 15.32 18.67
N LEU A 110 -5.87 14.05 18.38
CA LEU A 110 -6.68 13.69 17.21
C LEU A 110 -8.09 13.26 17.60
N ARG A 111 -9.05 13.74 16.81
CA ARG A 111 -10.45 13.29 16.81
C ARG A 111 -10.66 12.25 15.74
N ASP A 112 -11.79 11.53 15.77
CA ASP A 112 -12.13 10.50 14.78
C ASP A 112 -10.99 9.50 14.52
N LEU A 113 -10.24 9.17 15.57
CA LEU A 113 -9.05 8.34 15.48
C LEU A 113 -9.44 6.90 15.15
N GLN A 114 -8.87 6.37 14.08
CA GLN A 114 -9.13 5.02 13.58
C GLN A 114 -7.80 4.37 13.18
N ALA A 115 -7.68 3.06 13.40
CA ALA A 115 -6.62 2.27 12.83
C ALA A 115 -7.20 1.26 11.86
N PHE A 116 -6.42 0.97 10.81
CA PHE A 116 -6.80 0.02 9.78
C PHE A 116 -5.68 -0.99 9.55
N ARG A 117 -6.06 -2.25 9.47
CA ARG A 117 -5.23 -3.35 9.00
C ARG A 117 -5.43 -3.49 7.50
N LEU A 118 -4.33 -3.42 6.76
CA LEU A 118 -4.28 -3.63 5.32
C LEU A 118 -3.64 -4.98 5.02
N SER A 119 -4.34 -5.82 4.27
CA SER A 119 -3.88 -7.16 3.89
C SER A 119 -4.57 -7.63 2.62
N ILE A 120 -3.95 -8.54 1.90
CA ILE A 120 -4.62 -9.25 0.81
C ILE A 120 -5.63 -10.25 1.42
N PRO A 121 -6.90 -10.25 0.98
CA PRO A 121 -7.86 -11.26 1.37
C PRO A 121 -7.38 -12.63 0.90
N LYS A 122 -7.28 -13.59 1.81
CA LYS A 122 -7.06 -14.98 1.41
C LYS A 122 -8.29 -15.47 0.66
N VAL A 123 -8.24 -15.49 -0.66
CA VAL A 123 -9.26 -16.17 -1.47
C VAL A 123 -8.80 -17.62 -1.64
N ASN A 124 -9.68 -18.58 -1.38
CA ASN A 124 -9.34 -20.01 -1.24
C ASN A 124 -8.78 -20.73 -2.50
N ASP A 125 -8.59 -20.02 -3.61
CA ASP A 125 -8.54 -20.61 -4.96
C ASP A 125 -7.24 -20.45 -5.75
N SER A 126 -6.21 -19.79 -5.21
CA SER A 126 -4.87 -19.85 -5.83
C SER A 126 -3.99 -20.86 -5.09
N TYR A 127 -3.33 -21.74 -5.85
CA TYR A 127 -2.37 -22.73 -5.33
C TYR A 127 -1.21 -22.07 -4.57
N PHE A 128 -0.94 -20.79 -4.88
CA PHE A 128 0.17 -20.00 -4.36
C PHE A 128 -0.18 -19.24 -3.06
N ASP A 129 -1.43 -18.84 -2.83
CA ASP A 129 -1.86 -18.14 -1.60
C ASP A 129 -1.87 -19.01 -0.33
N ARG A 130 -1.91 -20.34 -0.50
CA ARG A 130 -2.03 -21.28 0.62
C ARG A 130 -0.77 -21.38 1.48
N HIS A 131 0.40 -21.11 0.89
CA HIS A 131 1.68 -21.32 1.55
C HIS A 131 2.38 -20.02 1.96
N ARG A 132 1.94 -18.86 1.48
CA ARG A 132 2.53 -17.58 1.87
C ARG A 132 2.06 -17.12 3.25
N PRO A 133 2.97 -16.52 4.05
CA PRO A 133 2.62 -15.96 5.35
C PRO A 133 1.54 -14.89 5.21
N ASN A 134 0.71 -14.76 6.24
CA ASN A 134 -0.28 -13.69 6.32
C ASN A 134 0.41 -12.35 6.49
N TYR A 135 0.77 -11.69 5.39
CA TYR A 135 1.29 -10.34 5.46
C TYR A 135 0.17 -9.31 5.68
N CYS A 136 0.39 -8.41 6.63
CA CYS A 136 -0.43 -7.22 6.80
C CYS A 136 0.41 -6.07 7.33
N PHE A 137 -0.05 -4.86 7.07
CA PHE A 137 0.48 -3.66 7.68
C PHE A 137 -0.66 -2.81 8.22
N TYR A 138 -0.30 -1.79 8.99
CA TYR A 138 -1.25 -0.97 9.71
C TYR A 138 -1.04 0.49 9.39
N ILE A 139 -2.15 1.21 9.26
CA ILE A 139 -2.17 2.68 9.22
C ILE A 139 -3.04 3.20 10.38
N ILE A 140 -2.71 4.39 10.85
CA ILE A 140 -3.52 5.12 11.84
C ILE A 140 -3.91 6.45 11.21
N ILE A 141 -5.18 6.81 11.31
CA ILE A 141 -5.69 8.07 10.78
C ILE A 141 -6.56 8.77 11.81
N GLY A 142 -6.37 10.08 11.94
CA GLY A 142 -7.15 10.93 12.83
C GLY A 142 -7.32 12.32 12.25
N LYS A 143 -8.34 13.01 12.72
CA LYS A 143 -8.66 14.38 12.33
C LYS A 143 -8.11 15.36 13.36
N THR A 144 -7.38 16.35 12.91
CA THR A 144 -6.83 17.41 13.74
C THR A 144 -7.91 18.45 14.07
N ASP A 145 -7.66 19.27 15.10
CA ASP A 145 -8.58 20.33 15.53
C ASP A 145 -8.84 21.41 14.46
N ASP A 146 -7.90 21.63 13.55
CA ASP A 146 -8.06 22.53 12.39
C ASP A 146 -8.79 21.88 11.21
N GLY A 147 -9.23 20.63 11.36
CA GLY A 147 -10.06 19.92 10.39
C GLY A 147 -9.29 19.12 9.34
N ASN A 148 -7.95 19.15 9.37
CA ASN A 148 -7.10 18.30 8.53
C ASN A 148 -7.10 16.84 9.00
N TRP A 149 -6.59 15.95 8.16
CA TRP A 149 -6.44 14.53 8.42
C TRP A 149 -4.96 14.19 8.46
N LEU A 150 -4.51 13.62 9.57
CA LEU A 150 -3.19 13.01 9.72
C LEU A 150 -3.32 11.51 9.48
N CYS A 151 -2.48 10.96 8.60
CA CYS A 151 -2.32 9.51 8.43
C CYS A 151 -0.88 9.12 8.74
N LEU A 152 -0.70 8.13 9.62
CA LEU A 152 0.57 7.47 9.92
C LEU A 152 0.58 6.08 9.30
N SER A 153 1.74 5.65 8.81
CA SER A 153 1.98 4.31 8.26
C SER A 153 3.41 3.88 8.56
N GLN A 154 3.67 2.59 8.58
CA GLN A 154 5.03 2.07 8.46
C GLN A 154 5.44 1.98 6.99
N THR A 155 6.74 2.07 6.66
CA THR A 155 7.23 1.69 5.34
C THR A 155 7.16 0.18 5.15
N VAL A 156 6.96 -0.23 3.90
CA VAL A 156 6.84 -1.63 3.51
C VAL A 156 7.77 -1.93 2.34
N PRO A 157 8.47 -3.07 2.37
CA PRO A 157 9.28 -3.50 1.25
C PRO A 157 8.40 -3.67 0.01
N ASP A 158 8.90 -3.33 -1.16
CA ASP A 158 8.18 -3.55 -2.42
C ASP A 158 8.98 -4.48 -3.33
N GLN A 159 8.74 -5.78 -3.18
CA GLN A 159 9.48 -6.82 -3.92
C GLN A 159 8.82 -7.17 -5.26
N VAL A 160 7.58 -6.75 -5.48
CA VAL A 160 6.86 -6.98 -6.75
C VAL A 160 7.16 -5.93 -7.82
N SER A 161 7.64 -4.75 -7.43
CA SER A 161 7.94 -3.66 -8.36
C SER A 161 9.40 -3.66 -8.86
N TYR A 162 9.87 -4.80 -9.39
CA TYR A 162 11.27 -5.04 -9.81
C TYR A 162 11.88 -4.04 -10.81
N ARG A 163 11.07 -3.15 -11.42
CA ARG A 163 11.48 -2.23 -12.48
C ARG A 163 11.23 -0.74 -12.21
N ARG A 164 10.58 -0.34 -11.11
CA ARG A 164 10.11 1.05 -10.93
C ARG A 164 10.67 1.82 -9.73
N SER A 165 11.49 1.23 -8.87
CA SER A 165 12.01 1.94 -7.68
C SER A 165 13.54 2.03 -7.65
N LYS A 166 14.11 2.86 -8.51
CA LYS A 166 15.37 3.53 -8.18
C LYS A 166 14.98 4.97 -7.83
N GLU A 167 15.10 5.31 -6.55
CA GLU A 167 14.81 6.62 -5.95
C GLU A 167 13.33 6.90 -5.66
N ARG A 168 12.78 6.27 -4.62
CA ARG A 168 11.62 6.82 -3.92
C ARG A 168 12.13 7.88 -2.95
N LYS A 169 11.97 9.16 -3.30
CA LYS A 169 12.19 10.25 -2.35
C LYS A 169 10.96 10.34 -1.46
N PHE A 170 11.20 10.43 -0.15
CA PHE A 170 10.16 10.78 0.81
C PHE A 170 9.69 12.19 0.46
N GLU A 171 8.53 12.30 -0.18
CA GLU A 171 7.87 13.58 -0.38
C GLU A 171 6.86 13.75 0.75
N LEU A 172 7.21 14.60 1.70
CA LEU A 172 6.22 15.14 2.62
C LEU A 172 5.28 15.98 1.74
N ALA A 173 4.05 15.52 1.50
CA ALA A 173 3.08 16.38 0.86
C ALA A 173 2.72 17.48 1.86
N GLU A 174 3.35 18.64 1.72
CA GLU A 174 2.98 19.85 2.43
C GLU A 174 1.58 20.24 1.94
N ALA A 175 0.56 19.95 2.73
CA ALA A 175 -0.69 20.69 2.62
C ALA A 175 -0.46 22.07 3.25
N THR A 176 -0.63 23.10 2.43
CA THR A 176 -0.52 24.52 2.78
C THR A 176 -1.37 24.86 4.01
N ASP A 177 -0.76 25.58 4.96
CA ASP A 177 -1.34 26.18 6.18
C ASP A 177 -1.84 25.24 7.30
N ILE A 178 -1.18 24.10 7.53
CA ILE A 178 -1.40 23.29 8.74
C ILE A 178 -0.76 23.98 9.95
N LYS A 179 -1.42 23.95 11.13
CA LYS A 179 -0.80 24.34 12.40
C LYS A 179 0.52 23.57 12.61
N LEU A 180 1.64 24.31 12.53
CA LEU A 180 3.01 23.79 12.68
C LEU A 180 3.22 22.94 13.95
N ASP A 181 2.50 23.19 15.04
CA ASP A 181 2.82 22.61 16.36
C ASP A 181 2.63 21.08 16.45
N LEU A 182 1.49 20.52 16.03
CA LEU A 182 1.26 19.07 16.08
C LEU A 182 2.18 18.33 15.10
N GLN A 183 2.33 18.87 13.90
CA GLN A 183 3.24 18.32 12.91
C GLN A 183 4.69 18.31 13.42
N SER A 184 5.16 19.40 14.04
CA SER A 184 6.49 19.47 14.64
C SER A 184 6.66 18.47 15.78
N LYS A 185 5.65 18.28 16.64
CA LYS A 185 5.69 17.26 17.72
C LYS A 185 5.78 15.84 17.16
N ILE A 186 4.96 15.50 16.17
CA ILE A 186 5.00 14.19 15.50
C ILE A 186 6.34 13.99 14.81
N HIS A 187 6.81 14.99 14.06
CA HIS A 187 8.09 14.92 13.37
C HIS A 187 9.25 14.74 14.34
N SER A 188 9.24 15.42 15.49
CA SER A 188 10.24 15.26 16.55
C SER A 188 10.29 13.81 17.03
N ILE A 189 9.14 13.24 17.41
CA ILE A 189 9.07 11.84 17.90
C ILE A 189 9.53 10.86 16.82
N ILE A 190 9.10 11.04 15.56
CA ILE A 190 9.50 10.15 14.46
C ILE A 190 10.98 10.31 14.13
N SER A 191 11.56 11.51 14.25
CA SER A 191 13.00 11.72 14.03
C SER A 191 13.88 11.03 15.07
N GLU A 192 13.35 10.74 16.26
CA GLU A 192 14.02 9.93 17.29
C GLU A 192 13.97 8.42 16.99
N LEU A 193 13.14 8.01 16.02
CA LEU A 193 13.01 6.67 15.48
C LEU A 193 13.76 6.59 14.13
N PRO A 194 15.12 6.57 14.11
CA PRO A 194 15.85 6.49 12.85
C PRO A 194 15.45 5.24 12.06
N PRO A 195 15.61 5.25 10.74
CA PRO A 195 15.37 4.06 9.93
C PRO A 195 16.10 2.84 10.50
N ILE A 196 15.44 1.68 10.44
CA ILE A 196 16.03 0.40 10.79
C ILE A 196 16.00 -0.53 9.59
N THR A 197 17.12 -1.20 9.35
CA THR A 197 17.19 -2.21 8.32
C THR A 197 16.36 -3.43 8.70
N LEU A 198 15.44 -3.82 7.83
CA LEU A 198 14.70 -5.07 7.92
C LEU A 198 15.06 -5.96 6.72
N TYR A 199 14.96 -7.28 6.92
CA TYR A 199 15.22 -8.28 5.89
C TYR A 199 13.94 -8.65 5.15
N GLY A 200 14.01 -8.67 3.82
CA GLY A 200 12.96 -9.12 2.91
C GLY A 200 13.12 -10.61 2.59
N TYR A 201 13.04 -11.00 1.33
CA TYR A 201 13.37 -12.36 0.88
C TYR A 201 14.87 -12.66 1.01
N TYR A 202 15.23 -13.83 1.57
CA TYR A 202 16.62 -14.16 1.96
C TYR A 202 17.11 -15.51 1.42
N TYR A 203 16.24 -16.25 0.73
CA TYR A 203 16.65 -17.49 0.07
C TYR A 203 17.55 -17.19 -1.15
N GLY A 204 18.58 -18.02 -1.39
CA GLY A 204 19.45 -17.94 -2.58
C GLY A 204 20.49 -16.81 -2.58
N ASP A 205 20.98 -16.38 -1.42
CA ASP A 205 22.03 -15.35 -1.24
C ASP A 205 21.67 -13.92 -1.66
N TYR A 206 20.40 -13.63 -1.94
CA TYR A 206 19.98 -12.28 -2.37
C TYR A 206 20.03 -11.23 -1.26
N ASN A 207 19.90 -11.65 0.01
CA ASN A 207 20.00 -10.79 1.21
C ASN A 207 19.28 -9.45 1.04
N TYR A 208 18.02 -9.47 0.56
CA TYR A 208 17.28 -8.23 0.34
C TYR A 208 17.05 -7.53 1.68
N THR A 209 17.51 -6.29 1.77
CA THR A 209 17.26 -5.44 2.93
C THR A 209 16.50 -4.19 2.51
N TYR A 210 15.80 -3.59 3.46
CA TYR A 210 15.06 -2.36 3.24
C TYR A 210 15.03 -1.51 4.51
N GLU A 211 15.00 -0.20 4.32
CA GLU A 211 14.93 0.77 5.41
C GLU A 211 13.49 0.94 5.89
N HIS A 212 13.25 0.53 7.13
CA HIS A 212 11.98 0.64 7.80
C HIS A 212 11.89 1.89 8.67
N GLN A 213 10.81 2.64 8.51
CA GLN A 213 10.52 3.81 9.33
C GLN A 213 9.02 4.07 9.40
N ILE A 214 8.61 4.87 10.38
CA ILE A 214 7.26 5.43 10.41
C ILE A 214 7.23 6.67 9.52
N VAL A 215 6.24 6.71 8.64
CA VAL A 215 5.95 7.82 7.74
C VAL A 215 4.60 8.41 8.10
N TYR A 216 4.41 9.69 7.78
CA TYR A 216 3.13 10.34 7.96
C TYR A 216 2.83 11.33 6.84
N ALA A 217 1.55 11.64 6.69
CA ALA A 217 1.05 12.66 5.78
C ALA A 217 -0.11 13.41 6.42
N ILE A 218 -0.26 14.70 6.09
CA ILE A 218 -1.38 15.53 6.53
C ILE A 218 -2.06 16.11 5.30
N ALA A 219 -3.39 16.07 5.24
CA ALA A 219 -4.15 16.70 4.16
C ALA A 219 -5.55 17.13 4.61
N ASN A 220 -6.16 18.07 3.88
CA ASN A 220 -7.52 18.54 4.13
C ASN A 220 -8.63 17.49 3.87
N LYS A 221 -8.28 16.35 3.25
CA LYS A 221 -9.20 15.25 2.94
C LYS A 221 -8.62 13.91 3.38
N LYS A 222 -9.44 13.07 4.03
CA LYS A 222 -9.07 11.73 4.53
C LYS A 222 -8.39 10.87 3.45
N ALA A 223 -9.02 10.74 2.28
CA ALA A 223 -8.50 9.91 1.19
C ALA A 223 -7.16 10.44 0.64
N VAL A 224 -6.91 11.76 0.70
CA VAL A 224 -5.64 12.36 0.26
C VAL A 224 -4.54 12.06 1.26
N ALA A 225 -4.80 12.22 2.56
CA ALA A 225 -3.83 11.89 3.61
C ALA A 225 -3.40 10.41 3.54
N ILE A 226 -4.38 9.49 3.37
CA ILE A 226 -4.10 8.06 3.18
C ILE A 226 -3.27 7.83 1.92
N LYS A 227 -3.68 8.39 0.78
CA LYS A 227 -2.96 8.22 -0.49
C LYS A 227 -1.49 8.61 -0.33
N VAL A 228 -1.21 9.80 0.20
CA VAL A 228 0.17 10.28 0.38
C VAL A 228 0.93 9.37 1.34
N ALA A 229 0.35 9.03 2.49
CA ALA A 229 1.03 8.16 3.46
C ALA A 229 1.38 6.79 2.85
N LEU A 230 0.49 6.18 2.06
CA LEU A 230 0.75 4.92 1.36
C LEU A 230 1.82 5.06 0.26
N GLN A 231 1.88 6.20 -0.44
CA GLN A 231 2.95 6.47 -1.42
C GLN A 231 4.30 6.61 -0.71
N SER A 232 4.36 7.38 0.38
CA SER A 232 5.57 7.57 1.18
C SER A 232 6.03 6.27 1.86
N ALA A 233 5.09 5.39 2.20
CA ALA A 233 5.36 4.07 2.74
C ALA A 233 5.88 3.07 1.69
N GLY A 234 5.84 3.43 0.39
CA GLY A 234 6.22 2.54 -0.70
C GLY A 234 5.15 1.50 -1.08
N MET A 235 3.94 1.62 -0.57
CA MET A 235 2.84 0.68 -0.81
C MET A 235 1.99 1.05 -2.02
N LEU A 236 2.08 2.30 -2.48
CA LEU A 236 1.21 2.81 -3.52
C LEU A 236 1.99 3.58 -4.57
N ILE A 237 1.70 3.29 -5.83
CA ILE A 237 2.00 4.18 -6.95
C ILE A 237 0.68 4.52 -7.64
N VAL A 238 0.44 5.81 -7.85
CA VAL A 238 -0.67 6.31 -8.67
C VAL A 238 -0.08 7.12 -9.81
N GLU A 239 -0.25 6.66 -11.05
CA GLU A 239 0.19 7.37 -12.25
C GLU A 239 -1.02 7.79 -13.08
N LYS A 240 -1.08 9.08 -13.45
CA LYS A 240 -1.95 9.51 -14.56
C LYS A 240 -1.21 9.25 -15.86
N THR A 241 -1.90 8.69 -16.85
CA THR A 241 -1.29 8.34 -18.14
C THR A 241 -2.17 8.80 -19.28
N ASN A 242 -1.55 9.23 -20.38
CA ASN A 242 -2.23 9.49 -21.65
C ASN A 242 -2.01 8.36 -22.66
N VAL A 243 -1.18 7.38 -22.29
CA VAL A 243 -0.82 6.25 -23.13
C VAL A 243 -1.75 5.08 -22.86
N GLY A 244 -2.02 4.27 -23.89
CA GLY A 244 -2.83 3.05 -23.80
C GLY A 244 -2.19 1.96 -22.92
N TYR A 245 -2.86 0.82 -22.86
CA TYR A 245 -2.50 -0.35 -22.05
C TYR A 245 -1.01 -0.76 -22.19
N ARG A 246 -0.27 -0.75 -21.06
CA ARG A 246 1.21 -0.86 -21.05
C ARG A 246 1.74 -2.29 -20.97
N SER A 247 0.92 -3.31 -20.71
CA SER A 247 1.44 -4.67 -20.54
C SER A 247 1.93 -5.29 -21.86
N LYS A 248 3.12 -5.88 -21.83
CA LYS A 248 3.78 -6.54 -22.98
C LYS A 248 3.39 -8.01 -23.14
N GLU A 249 2.59 -8.58 -22.24
CA GLU A 249 2.34 -10.02 -22.15
C GLU A 249 1.29 -10.56 -23.13
N TYR A 250 0.64 -9.70 -23.93
CA TYR A 250 -0.55 -10.12 -24.69
C TYR A 250 -0.39 -10.00 -26.21
N ASN A 251 -0.68 -11.09 -26.93
CA ASN A 251 -0.67 -11.12 -28.39
C ASN A 251 -1.76 -10.23 -29.05
N HIS A 252 -2.69 -9.67 -28.28
CA HIS A 252 -3.77 -8.77 -28.74
C HIS A 252 -3.59 -7.30 -28.33
N ILE A 253 -2.39 -6.93 -27.86
CA ILE A 253 -2.02 -5.56 -27.45
C ILE A 253 -2.54 -4.47 -28.39
N PRO A 254 -2.49 -4.59 -29.74
CA PRO A 254 -2.94 -3.50 -30.62
C PRO A 254 -4.42 -3.15 -30.43
N LYS A 255 -5.32 -4.15 -30.38
CA LYS A 255 -6.77 -3.93 -30.25
C LYS A 255 -7.14 -3.44 -28.85
N LEU A 256 -6.49 -3.97 -27.82
CA LEU A 256 -6.70 -3.52 -26.45
C LEU A 256 -6.19 -2.08 -26.25
N ASN A 257 -5.05 -1.73 -26.83
CA ASN A 257 -4.54 -0.36 -26.85
C ASN A 257 -5.48 0.59 -27.58
N GLU A 258 -5.97 0.19 -28.76
CA GLU A 258 -6.95 0.97 -29.51
C GLU A 258 -8.22 1.19 -28.68
N PHE A 259 -8.75 0.15 -28.04
CA PHE A 259 -9.89 0.26 -27.14
C PHE A 259 -9.64 1.29 -26.02
N PHE A 260 -8.56 1.16 -25.26
CA PHE A 260 -8.22 2.10 -24.18
C PHE A 260 -8.07 3.54 -24.70
N ASN A 261 -7.41 3.73 -25.84
CA ASN A 261 -7.15 5.06 -26.38
C ASN A 261 -8.38 5.73 -26.99
N THR A 262 -9.31 4.95 -27.58
CA THR A 262 -10.45 5.49 -28.33
C THR A 262 -11.75 5.52 -27.52
N LYS A 263 -11.92 4.61 -26.56
CA LYS A 263 -13.18 4.45 -25.80
C LYS A 263 -13.12 5.00 -24.38
N LEU A 264 -11.92 5.15 -23.82
CA LEU A 264 -11.75 5.63 -22.45
C LEU A 264 -11.07 7.00 -22.42
N GLY A 265 -11.58 7.87 -21.56
CA GLY A 265 -11.09 9.23 -21.31
C GLY A 265 -9.85 9.24 -20.43
N GLU A 266 -9.97 9.84 -19.23
CA GLU A 266 -8.88 9.88 -18.25
C GLU A 266 -8.40 8.46 -17.93
N LYS A 267 -7.08 8.25 -17.87
CA LYS A 267 -6.50 6.94 -17.56
C LYS A 267 -5.61 7.05 -16.33
N ALA A 268 -5.70 6.04 -15.48
CA ALA A 268 -4.95 5.94 -14.26
C ALA A 268 -4.37 4.53 -14.11
N ILE A 269 -3.19 4.47 -13.51
CA ILE A 269 -2.57 3.25 -13.05
C ILE A 269 -2.50 3.29 -11.54
N TYR A 270 -2.98 2.24 -10.88
CA TYR A 270 -2.80 2.02 -9.45
C TYR A 270 -1.95 0.77 -9.27
N ASN A 271 -0.81 0.90 -8.58
CA ASN A 271 -0.02 -0.25 -8.15
C ASN A 271 -0.02 -0.26 -6.62
N LEU A 272 -0.63 -1.27 -6.03
CA LEU A 272 -0.65 -1.50 -4.59
C LEU A 272 0.30 -2.65 -4.27
N SER A 273 1.26 -2.43 -3.39
CA SER A 273 2.22 -3.43 -2.94
C SER A 273 1.91 -3.85 -1.51
N PHE A 274 1.82 -5.16 -1.30
CA PHE A 274 1.70 -5.84 -0.03
C PHE A 274 2.91 -6.74 0.15
N TRP A 275 4.10 -6.12 0.10
CA TRP A 275 5.39 -6.79 0.16
C TRP A 275 5.76 -7.61 -1.08
N ASP A 276 5.46 -8.90 -1.07
CA ASP A 276 5.85 -9.89 -2.07
C ASP A 276 4.69 -10.25 -3.02
N ILE A 277 3.54 -9.61 -2.81
CA ILE A 277 2.37 -9.62 -3.68
C ILE A 277 1.91 -8.17 -3.90
N GLY A 278 1.39 -7.87 -5.07
CA GLY A 278 0.78 -6.58 -5.38
C GLY A 278 -0.37 -6.67 -6.36
N TYR A 279 -1.13 -5.59 -6.46
CA TYR A 279 -2.21 -5.45 -7.42
C TYR A 279 -1.93 -4.26 -8.33
N TYR A 280 -1.99 -4.52 -9.62
CA TYR A 280 -1.84 -3.53 -10.66
C TYR A 280 -3.18 -3.32 -11.36
N TYR A 281 -3.66 -2.09 -11.37
CA TYR A 281 -4.87 -1.68 -12.08
C TYR A 281 -4.47 -0.69 -13.17
N GLU A 282 -4.86 -0.96 -14.40
CA GLU A 282 -4.75 -0.04 -15.52
C GLU A 282 -6.14 0.21 -16.08
N ILE A 283 -6.65 1.41 -15.84
CA ILE A 283 -8.06 1.72 -15.98
C ILE A 283 -8.26 3.05 -16.68
N GLY A 284 -9.42 3.23 -17.30
CA GLY A 284 -9.84 4.49 -17.86
C GLY A 284 -11.30 4.79 -17.61
N GLN A 285 -11.61 6.08 -17.58
CA GLN A 285 -12.97 6.57 -17.38
C GLN A 285 -13.79 6.41 -18.66
N THR A 286 -14.98 5.86 -18.51
CA THR A 286 -15.99 5.74 -19.57
C THR A 286 -16.70 7.08 -19.83
N PRO A 287 -17.37 7.28 -20.98
CA PRO A 287 -18.13 8.51 -21.25
C PRO A 287 -19.23 8.80 -20.23
N THR A 288 -19.73 7.75 -19.57
CA THR A 288 -20.76 7.78 -18.53
C THR A 288 -20.24 8.12 -17.13
N GLY A 289 -18.91 8.19 -16.95
CA GLY A 289 -18.25 8.54 -15.70
C GLY A 289 -17.80 7.35 -14.84
N ASP A 290 -18.14 6.12 -15.22
CA ASP A 290 -17.66 4.88 -14.57
C ASP A 290 -16.20 4.59 -14.97
N TRP A 291 -15.51 3.70 -14.25
CA TRP A 291 -14.16 3.26 -14.64
C TRP A 291 -14.15 1.81 -15.09
N LEU A 292 -13.37 1.54 -16.13
CA LEU A 292 -13.21 0.22 -16.71
C LEU A 292 -11.72 -0.05 -16.97
N GLY A 293 -11.28 -1.29 -16.81
CA GLY A 293 -9.96 -1.68 -17.27
C GLY A 293 -9.52 -3.06 -16.82
N VAL A 294 -8.22 -3.19 -16.59
CA VAL A 294 -7.58 -4.47 -16.30
C VAL A 294 -6.93 -4.43 -14.93
N ARG A 295 -7.16 -5.48 -14.14
CA ARG A 295 -6.47 -5.79 -12.90
C ARG A 295 -5.56 -7.00 -13.10
N SER A 296 -4.32 -6.87 -12.67
CA SER A 296 -3.34 -7.95 -12.62
C SER A 296 -2.86 -8.15 -11.18
N LEU A 297 -2.68 -9.40 -10.80
CA LEU A 297 -1.90 -9.77 -9.62
C LEU A 297 -0.42 -9.74 -10.01
N LEU A 298 0.39 -9.09 -9.18
CA LEU A 298 1.84 -9.12 -9.27
C LEU A 298 2.33 -9.99 -8.12
N GLU A 299 3.22 -10.92 -8.42
CA GLU A 299 3.86 -11.74 -7.42
C GLU A 299 5.37 -11.61 -7.59
N PHE A 300 6.09 -11.64 -6.47
CA PHE A 300 7.52 -11.84 -6.49
C PHE A 300 7.77 -13.28 -6.93
N GLU A 301 8.20 -13.47 -8.17
CA GLU A 301 8.62 -14.76 -8.72
C GLU A 301 10.14 -14.88 -8.59
N TYR A 302 10.58 -15.82 -7.75
CA TYR A 302 11.95 -16.30 -7.74
C TYR A 302 12.19 -17.13 -9.00
N ASN A 303 13.10 -16.69 -9.87
CA ASN A 303 13.57 -17.49 -11.00
C ASN A 303 15.03 -17.90 -10.74
N PRO A 304 15.29 -19.14 -10.26
CA PRO A 304 16.62 -19.64 -9.91
C PRO A 304 17.63 -19.66 -11.07
#